data_AF-A0A3D2S6K9-F1
#
_entry.id   AF-A0A3D2S6K9-F1
#
_cell.length_a   1.000
_cell.length_b   1.000
_cell.length_c   1.000
_cell.angle_alpha   90.00
_cell.angle_beta   90.00
_cell.angle_gamma   90.00
#
_symmetry.space_group_name_H-M   'P 1'
#
loop_
_entity.id
_entity.type
_entity.pdbx_description
1 polymer ?
#
loop_
_entity_poly.entity_id
_entity_poly.type
_entity_poly.pdbx_seq_one_letter_code
_entity_poly.pdbx_strand_id
1 'polypeptide(L)'
;MMEKRKASELILNANGSVYHLNLHPEDIAETIITVGDPSRVEMVSRYFDALEFKGNKREFITHTGRIGRKRLTVISSGIGPDNIDIVLNELDILANIDLQSGLPKEQHTALQIIR
;
A
#
# COMPACT_ATOMS: atom_id res chain seq x y z
N MET A 1 -18.14 15.67 -9.04
CA MET A 1 -17.01 16.35 -9.70
C MET A 1 -15.74 15.65 -9.26
N MET A 2 -14.84 15.31 -10.19
CA MET A 2 -13.50 14.81 -9.82
C MET A 2 -12.68 16.00 -9.33
N GLU A 3 -12.38 16.03 -8.04
CA GLU A 3 -11.63 17.13 -7.42
C GLU A 3 -10.15 16.76 -7.32
N LYS A 4 -9.28 17.68 -7.73
CA LYS A 4 -7.83 17.54 -7.61
C LYS A 4 -7.45 17.67 -6.13
N ARG A 5 -6.72 16.67 -5.60
CA ARG A 5 -6.25 16.74 -4.22
C ARG A 5 -5.29 17.92 -4.03
N LYS A 6 -5.44 18.63 -2.93
CA LYS A 6 -4.53 19.74 -2.58
C LYS A 6 -3.15 19.18 -2.21
N ALA A 7 -2.13 20.02 -2.30
CA ALA A 7 -0.77 19.65 -1.90
C ALA A 7 -0.69 19.20 -0.41
N SER A 8 -1.59 19.68 0.44
CA SER A 8 -1.72 19.24 1.84
C SER A 8 -2.37 17.86 2.00
N GLU A 9 -3.07 17.36 0.97
CA GLU A 9 -3.83 16.11 0.98
C GLU A 9 -3.13 14.97 0.21
N LEU A 10 -2.08 15.30 -0.57
CA LEU A 10 -1.23 14.36 -1.29
C LEU A 10 0.24 14.77 -1.09
N ILE A 11 0.83 14.26 -0.02
CA ILE A 11 2.25 14.45 0.30
C ILE A 11 3.03 13.28 -0.29
N LEU A 12 4.01 13.58 -1.13
CA LEU A 12 4.87 12.59 -1.78
C LEU A 12 6.32 12.77 -1.33
N ASN A 13 7.06 11.66 -1.33
CA ASN A 13 8.51 11.69 -1.17
C ASN A 13 9.19 12.23 -2.44
N ALA A 14 10.48 12.55 -2.35
CA ALA A 14 11.25 13.07 -3.49
C ALA A 14 11.32 12.10 -4.69
N ASN A 15 11.15 10.79 -4.46
CA ASN A 15 11.06 9.77 -5.50
C ASN A 15 9.63 9.59 -6.06
N GLY A 16 8.65 10.35 -5.59
CA GLY A 16 7.26 10.27 -6.04
C GLY A 16 6.41 9.19 -5.36
N SER A 17 6.94 8.48 -4.36
CA SER A 17 6.18 7.51 -3.56
C SER A 17 5.29 8.21 -2.53
N VAL A 18 4.27 7.51 -2.03
CA VAL A 18 3.46 8.02 -0.91
C VAL A 18 4.32 8.18 0.35
N TYR A 19 4.04 9.20 1.14
CA TYR A 19 4.95 9.69 2.17
C TYR A 19 5.29 8.66 3.26
N HIS A 20 4.28 8.06 3.89
CA HIS A 20 4.48 7.20 5.07
C HIS A 20 4.88 5.78 4.72
N LEU A 21 4.27 5.18 3.68
CA LEU A 21 4.54 3.81 3.27
C LEU A 21 5.76 3.70 2.34
N ASN A 22 6.15 4.79 1.67
CA ASN A 22 7.21 4.84 0.67
C ASN A 22 7.00 3.82 -0.46
N LEU A 23 5.77 3.74 -0.98
CA LEU A 23 5.35 2.84 -2.04
C LEU A 23 4.90 3.58 -3.30
N HIS A 24 4.99 2.90 -4.43
CA HIS A 24 4.38 3.26 -5.70
C HIS A 24 3.18 2.35 -6.02
N PRO A 25 2.28 2.75 -6.93
CA PRO A 25 1.10 1.96 -7.27
C PRO A 25 1.42 0.52 -7.72
N GLU A 26 2.53 0.31 -8.43
CA GLU A 26 3.00 -1.01 -8.87
C GLU A 26 3.47 -1.93 -7.73
N ASP A 27 3.82 -1.35 -6.57
CA ASP A 27 4.34 -2.11 -5.42
C ASP A 27 3.24 -2.87 -4.69
N ILE A 28 1.96 -2.58 -4.94
CA ILE A 28 0.82 -3.19 -4.25
C ILE A 28 -0.09 -4.01 -5.18
N ALA A 29 -0.68 -5.07 -4.65
CA ALA A 29 -1.72 -5.86 -5.28
C ALA A 29 -3.12 -5.42 -4.83
N GLU A 30 -4.16 -5.80 -5.58
CA GLU A 30 -5.55 -5.52 -5.20
C GLU A 30 -5.99 -6.25 -3.92
N THR A 31 -5.43 -7.44 -3.65
CA THR A 31 -5.66 -8.15 -2.39
C THR A 31 -4.51 -7.89 -1.42
N ILE A 32 -4.83 -7.32 -0.27
CA ILE A 32 -3.86 -6.87 0.73
C ILE A 32 -4.18 -7.51 2.08
N ILE A 33 -3.17 -8.14 2.68
CA ILE A 33 -3.21 -8.65 4.05
C ILE A 33 -2.53 -7.63 4.95
N THR A 34 -3.23 -7.11 5.94
CA THR A 34 -2.66 -6.24 6.96
C THR A 34 -2.33 -7.03 8.21
N VAL A 35 -1.13 -6.83 8.77
CA VAL A 35 -0.71 -7.44 10.05
C VAL A 35 -0.28 -6.34 11.01
N GLY A 36 -0.44 -6.52 12.33
CA GLY A 36 0.03 -5.50 13.28
C GLY A 36 1.55 -5.42 13.35
N ASP A 37 2.19 -6.54 13.65
CA ASP A 37 3.63 -6.65 13.87
C ASP A 37 4.42 -6.70 12.54
N PRO A 38 5.44 -5.85 12.33
CA PRO A 38 6.38 -5.91 11.21
C PRO A 38 6.93 -7.30 10.87
N SER A 39 7.28 -8.08 11.89
CA SER A 39 7.86 -9.42 11.70
C SER A 39 6.87 -10.42 11.08
N ARG A 40 5.56 -10.18 11.21
CA ARG A 40 4.52 -11.04 10.60
C ARG A 40 4.48 -10.93 9.08
N VAL A 41 5.00 -9.85 8.51
CA VAL A 41 5.05 -9.66 7.06
C VAL A 41 5.94 -10.73 6.42
N GLU A 42 7.11 -10.98 6.99
CA GLU A 42 8.00 -12.05 6.54
C GLU A 42 7.40 -13.44 6.80
N MET A 43 6.76 -13.65 7.96
CA MET A 43 6.12 -14.93 8.28
C MET A 43 4.97 -15.31 7.33
N VAL A 44 4.22 -14.34 6.82
CA VAL A 44 3.17 -14.57 5.81
C VAL A 44 3.79 -14.75 4.43
N SER A 45 4.68 -13.85 4.04
CA SER A 45 5.26 -13.84 2.69
C SER A 45 6.20 -15.02 2.39
N ARG A 46 6.70 -15.75 3.40
CA ARG A 46 7.44 -17.00 3.19
C ARG A 46 6.65 -18.09 2.46
N TYR A 47 5.32 -17.97 2.44
CA TYR A 47 4.42 -18.88 1.72
C TYR A 47 4.14 -18.44 0.29
N PHE A 48 4.73 -17.33 -0.17
CA PHE A 48 4.60 -16.89 -1.56
C PHE A 48 5.50 -17.75 -2.45
N ASP A 49 5.00 -18.10 -3.63
CA ASP A 49 5.78 -18.82 -4.64
C ASP A 49 6.92 -17.96 -5.18
N ALA A 50 6.68 -16.65 -5.27
CA ALA A 50 7.66 -15.66 -5.70
C ALA A 50 7.42 -14.32 -5.00
N LEU A 51 8.51 -13.64 -4.65
CA LEU A 51 8.50 -12.27 -4.15
C LEU A 51 8.89 -11.32 -5.29
N GLU A 52 8.03 -10.33 -5.53
CA GLU A 52 8.20 -9.31 -6.57
C GLU A 52 8.75 -8.01 -5.97
N PHE A 53 8.36 -7.68 -4.74
CA PHE A 53 8.73 -6.43 -4.09
C PHE A 53 8.91 -6.61 -2.58
N LYS A 54 9.88 -5.87 -2.02
CA LYS A 54 10.09 -5.69 -0.59
C LYS A 54 10.35 -4.22 -0.29
N GLY A 55 9.49 -3.62 0.54
CA GLY A 55 9.58 -2.25 1.02
C GLY A 55 9.68 -2.20 2.53
N ASN A 56 10.41 -1.21 3.04
CA ASN A 56 10.53 -0.92 4.46
C ASN A 56 10.54 0.59 4.67
N LYS A 57 9.64 1.07 5.53
CA LYS A 57 9.65 2.43 6.06
C LYS A 57 9.21 2.41 7.53
N ARG A 58 10.18 2.50 8.45
CA ARG A 58 9.93 2.44 9.90
C ARG A 58 9.18 1.16 10.27
N GLU A 59 8.01 1.26 10.90
CA GLU A 59 7.13 0.14 11.24
C GLU A 59 6.29 -0.41 10.07
N PHE A 60 6.32 0.21 8.89
CA PHE A 60 5.59 -0.23 7.70
C PHE A 60 6.51 -1.08 6.81
N ILE A 61 6.37 -2.40 6.92
CA ILE A 61 7.05 -3.39 6.09
C ILE A 61 6.04 -3.92 5.09
N THR A 62 6.40 -3.95 3.81
CA THR A 62 5.50 -4.38 2.73
C THR A 62 6.20 -5.41 1.87
N HIS A 63 5.61 -6.60 1.72
CA HIS A 63 6.05 -7.58 0.72
C HIS A 63 4.92 -7.82 -0.27
N THR A 64 5.25 -7.81 -1.56
CA THR A 64 4.30 -8.16 -2.64
C THR A 64 4.86 -9.31 -3.45
N GLY A 65 4.00 -10.24 -3.81
CA GLY A 65 4.39 -11.43 -4.55
C GLY A 65 3.18 -12.23 -5.03
N ARG A 66 3.39 -13.52 -5.29
CA ARG A 66 2.35 -14.39 -5.86
C ARG A 66 2.15 -15.68 -5.08
N ILE A 67 0.91 -16.14 -5.06
CA ILE A 67 0.52 -17.51 -4.72
C ILE A 67 -0.33 -18.03 -5.89
N GLY A 68 0.20 -19.01 -6.62
CA GLY A 68 -0.28 -19.47 -7.91
C GLY A 68 -0.45 -18.30 -8.88
N ARG A 69 -1.68 -18.09 -9.34
CA ARG A 69 -2.01 -16.99 -10.24
C ARG A 69 -2.41 -15.70 -9.52
N LYS A 70 -2.54 -15.69 -8.20
CA LYS A 70 -3.00 -14.52 -7.44
C LYS A 70 -1.79 -13.70 -6.98
N ARG A 71 -1.81 -12.40 -7.28
CA ARG A 71 -0.86 -11.41 -6.72
C ARG A 71 -1.40 -10.92 -5.38
N LEU A 72 -0.54 -10.85 -4.38
CA LEU A 72 -0.90 -10.53 -3.00
C LEU A 72 0.13 -9.58 -2.40
N THR A 73 -0.33 -8.64 -1.60
CA THR A 73 0.51 -7.79 -0.76
C THR A 73 0.26 -8.13 0.70
N VAL A 74 1.32 -8.22 1.50
CA VAL A 74 1.23 -8.21 2.95
C VAL A 74 1.96 -6.98 3.49
N ILE A 75 1.31 -6.23 4.37
CA ILE A 75 1.84 -4.98 4.93
C ILE A 75 1.62 -4.93 6.44
N SER A 76 2.63 -4.47 7.20
CA SER A 76 2.46 -4.19 8.62
C SER A 76 1.81 -2.83 8.84
N SER A 77 0.76 -2.79 9.65
CA SER A 77 0.03 -1.59 9.98
C SER A 77 0.40 -0.99 11.33
N GLY A 78 1.37 -1.55 12.07
CA GLY A 78 1.66 -1.13 13.44
C GLY A 78 0.47 -1.33 14.39
N ILE A 79 0.47 -0.56 15.48
CA ILE A 79 -0.52 -0.61 16.57
C ILE A 79 -1.18 0.76 16.69
N GLY A 80 -2.51 0.78 16.80
CA GLY A 80 -3.29 1.98 17.04
C GLY A 80 -4.09 2.44 15.82
N PRO A 81 -5.17 3.19 16.04
CA PRO A 81 -6.04 3.68 14.97
C PRO A 81 -5.29 4.59 13.98
N ASP A 82 -4.37 5.43 14.48
CA ASP A 82 -3.62 6.38 13.66
C ASP A 82 -2.76 5.68 12.60
N ASN A 83 -2.04 4.61 12.98
CA ASN A 83 -1.25 3.83 12.02
C ASN A 83 -2.12 3.10 11.00
N ILE A 84 -3.30 2.61 11.40
CA ILE A 84 -4.24 1.97 10.48
C ILE A 84 -4.78 2.99 9.49
N ASP A 85 -5.15 4.19 9.96
CA ASP A 85 -5.63 5.26 9.10
C ASP A 85 -4.60 5.68 8.06
N ILE A 86 -3.33 5.84 8.46
CA ILE A 86 -2.21 6.11 7.54
C ILE A 86 -2.14 5.03 6.45
N VAL A 87 -2.15 3.75 6.84
CA VAL A 87 -2.02 2.64 5.89
C VAL A 87 -3.20 2.61 4.93
N LEU A 88 -4.43 2.71 5.43
CA LEU A 88 -5.63 2.63 4.59
C LEU A 88 -5.74 3.84 3.64
N ASN A 89 -5.45 5.05 4.12
CA ASN A 89 -5.49 6.25 3.29
C ASN A 89 -4.42 6.22 2.19
N GLU A 90 -3.19 5.83 2.51
CA GLU A 90 -2.14 5.76 1.49
C GLU A 90 -2.34 4.60 0.51
N LEU A 91 -2.89 3.47 0.95
CA LEU A 91 -3.29 2.37 0.05
C LEU A 91 -4.40 2.80 -0.93
N ASP A 92 -5.41 3.54 -0.46
CA ASP A 92 -6.43 4.11 -1.35
C ASP A 92 -5.82 5.09 -2.35
N ILE A 93 -4.90 5.96 -1.91
CA ILE A 93 -4.18 6.88 -2.79
C ILE A 93 -3.43 6.11 -3.88
N LEU A 94 -2.69 5.06 -3.52
CA LEU A 94 -1.96 4.22 -4.48
C LEU A 94 -2.88 3.55 -5.51
N ALA A 95 -4.03 3.06 -5.04
CA ALA A 95 -5.01 2.38 -5.90
C ALA A 95 -5.74 3.35 -6.83
N ASN A 96 -6.14 4.53 -6.33
CA ASN A 96 -7.18 5.34 -6.93
C ASN A 96 -6.77 6.76 -7.33
N ILE A 97 -5.57 7.23 -6.97
CA ILE A 97 -5.07 8.56 -7.35
C ILE A 97 -3.87 8.40 -8.29
N ASP A 98 -3.84 9.20 -9.36
CA ASP A 98 -2.65 9.37 -10.18
C ASP A 98 -1.68 10.30 -9.44
N LEU A 99 -0.52 9.76 -9.00
CA LEU A 99 0.42 10.48 -8.14
C LEU A 99 1.10 11.67 -8.84
N GLN A 100 1.15 11.70 -10.17
CA GLN A 100 1.76 12.79 -10.92
C GLN A 100 0.81 13.99 -11.05
N SER A 101 -0.44 13.72 -11.38
CA SER A 101 -1.47 14.74 -11.59
C SER A 101 -2.21 15.14 -10.31
N GLY A 102 -2.25 14.25 -9.30
CA GLY A 102 -3.05 14.37 -8.09
C GLY A 102 -4.55 14.24 -8.33
N LEU A 103 -4.95 13.70 -9.49
CA LEU A 103 -6.34 13.50 -9.88
C LEU A 103 -6.79 12.06 -9.56
N PRO A 104 -8.06 11.85 -9.20
CA PRO A 104 -8.63 10.52 -9.16
C PRO A 104 -8.55 9.82 -10.51
N LYS A 105 -8.22 8.52 -10.50
CA LYS A 105 -8.26 7.68 -11.70
C LYS A 105 -9.72 7.53 -12.17
N GLU A 106 -9.90 7.37 -13.48
CA GLU A 106 -11.25 7.18 -14.07
C GLU A 106 -11.91 5.90 -13.57
N GLN A 107 -11.15 4.81 -13.53
CA GLN A 107 -11.61 3.53 -13.00
C GLN A 107 -11.26 3.43 -11.52
N HIS A 108 -12.29 3.36 -10.68
CA HIS A 108 -12.12 3.07 -9.26
C HIS A 108 -11.78 1.59 -9.06
N THR A 109 -10.79 1.34 -8.20
CA THR A 109 -10.34 0.01 -7.78
C THR A 109 -10.65 -0.19 -6.31
N ALA A 110 -11.48 -1.19 -5.99
CA ALA A 110 -11.77 -1.56 -4.61
C ALA A 110 -10.73 -2.56 -4.11
N LEU A 111 -9.89 -2.15 -3.16
CA LEU A 111 -8.91 -3.04 -2.53
C LEU A 111 -9.61 -4.04 -1.61
N GLN A 112 -9.21 -5.31 -1.69
CA GLN A 112 -9.65 -6.35 -0.77
C GLN A 112 -8.69 -6.39 0.42
N ILE A 113 -9.09 -5.78 1.54
CA ILE A 113 -8.31 -5.77 2.77
C ILE A 113 -8.71 -6.95 3.67
N ILE A 114 -7.72 -7.76 4.04
CA ILE A 114 -7.84 -8.88 4.98
C ILE A 114 -6.99 -8.53 6.20
N ARG A 115 -7.52 -8.73 7.41
CA ARG A 115 -6.82 -8.44 8.68
C ARG A 115 -6.97 -9.60 9.65
#